data_AF-W1WDZ8-F1
#
_entry.id   AF-W1WDZ8-F1
#
_cell.length_a   1.000
_cell.length_b   1.000
_cell.length_c   1.000
_cell.angle_alpha   90.00
_cell.angle_beta   90.00
_cell.angle_gamma   90.00
#
_symmetry.space_group_name_H-M   'P 1'
#
loop_
_entity.id
_entity.type
_entity.pdbx_description
1 polymer ?
#
loop_
_entity_poly.entity_id
_entity_poly.type
_entity_poly.pdbx_seq_one_letter_code
_entity_poly.pdbx_strand_id
1 'polypeptide(L)'
;LNINKIKAKKGRKIECLEFTFDAEKRIHSKRQPQMANIGKSRQYMSREKTPKWLEERTYGQQLQSDFDPQLEKDKEEFLKQLKLDWEE
;
A
#
# COMPACT_ATOMS: atom_id res chain seq x y z
N LEU A 1 -9.71 -11.35 -25.81
CA LEU A 1 -10.93 -11.54 -25.01
C LEU A 1 -12.03 -10.73 -25.67
N ASN A 2 -13.01 -11.40 -26.23
CA ASN A 2 -14.23 -10.76 -26.71
C ASN A 2 -15.37 -11.07 -25.74
N ILE A 3 -16.14 -10.05 -25.37
CA ILE A 3 -17.25 -10.18 -24.42
C ILE A 3 -18.51 -9.76 -25.16
N ASN A 4 -19.33 -10.75 -25.50
CA ASN A 4 -20.62 -10.54 -26.13
C ASN A 4 -21.71 -10.49 -25.07
N LYS A 5 -22.67 -9.58 -25.27
CA LYS A 5 -23.78 -9.36 -24.35
C LYS A 5 -25.08 -9.79 -25.04
N ILE A 6 -25.62 -10.92 -24.62
CA ILE A 6 -26.87 -11.44 -25.17
C ILE A 6 -28.03 -10.89 -24.35
N LYS A 7 -28.98 -10.27 -25.05
CA LYS A 7 -30.14 -9.62 -24.46
C LYS A 7 -31.27 -10.63 -24.28
N ALA A 8 -32.10 -10.40 -23.25
CA ALA A 8 -33.31 -11.19 -23.06
C ALA A 8 -34.26 -11.06 -24.25
N LYS A 9 -35.02 -12.12 -24.57
CA LYS A 9 -35.98 -12.13 -25.69
C LYS A 9 -37.00 -11.00 -25.64
N LYS A 10 -37.37 -10.53 -24.43
CA LYS A 10 -38.28 -9.41 -24.23
C LYS A 10 -37.66 -8.36 -23.32
N GLY A 11 -37.62 -7.12 -23.81
CA GLY A 11 -37.08 -5.96 -23.07
C GLY A 11 -35.57 -5.76 -23.22
N ARG A 12 -35.02 -4.80 -22.47
CA ARG A 12 -33.61 -4.38 -22.57
C ARG A 12 -32.73 -4.94 -21.45
N LYS A 13 -33.07 -6.10 -20.88
CA LYS A 13 -32.23 -6.76 -19.86
C LYS A 13 -31.15 -7.61 -20.52
N ILE A 14 -30.03 -7.81 -19.83
CA ILE A 14 -28.99 -8.76 -20.23
C ILE A 14 -29.40 -10.11 -19.66
N GLU A 15 -29.38 -11.15 -20.50
CA GLU A 15 -29.67 -12.50 -20.05
C GLU A 15 -28.38 -13.28 -19.82
N CYS A 16 -27.45 -13.24 -20.78
CA CYS A 16 -26.17 -13.90 -20.63
C CYS A 16 -25.00 -13.09 -21.22
N LEU A 17 -23.81 -13.39 -20.70
CA LEU A 17 -22.53 -12.92 -21.21
C LEU A 17 -21.81 -14.11 -21.82
N GLU A 18 -21.36 -13.96 -23.06
CA GLU A 18 -20.55 -14.95 -23.74
C GLU A 18 -19.12 -14.42 -23.83
N PHE A 19 -18.18 -15.24 -23.35
CA PHE A 19 -16.76 -14.92 -23.36
C PHE A 19 -16.08 -15.76 -24.44
N THR A 20 -15.53 -15.09 -25.45
CA THR A 20 -14.73 -15.75 -26.50
C THR A 20 -13.26 -15.46 -26.28
N PHE A 21 -12.47 -16.51 -26.23
CA PHE A 21 -11.02 -16.44 -26.07
C PHE A 21 -10.36 -17.00 -27.32
N ASP A 22 -9.58 -16.17 -28.01
CA ASP A 22 -8.63 -16.66 -28.99
C ASP A 22 -7.44 -17.24 -28.25
N ALA A 23 -6.94 -18.38 -28.72
CA ALA A 23 -5.71 -18.95 -28.20
C ALA A 23 -4.58 -17.92 -28.39
N GLU A 24 -3.90 -17.58 -27.29
CA GLU A 24 -2.74 -16.71 -27.35
C GLU A 24 -1.72 -17.33 -28.31
N LYS A 25 -1.41 -16.63 -29.42
CA LYS A 25 -0.30 -17.02 -30.29
C LYS A 25 1.00 -16.77 -29.52
N ARG A 26 1.36 -17.74 -28.69
CA ARG A 26 2.59 -17.74 -27.91
C ARG A 26 3.75 -17.69 -28.89
N ILE A 27 4.25 -16.50 -29.16
CA ILE A 27 5.49 -16.30 -29.90
C ILE A 27 6.58 -16.93 -29.03
N HIS A 28 6.97 -18.16 -29.33
CA HIS A 28 7.96 -18.89 -28.54
C HIS A 28 9.34 -18.22 -28.60
N SER A 29 9.54 -17.22 -29.46
CA SER A 29 10.77 -16.43 -29.47
C SER A 29 10.84 -15.57 -28.21
N LYS A 30 11.29 -16.17 -27.11
CA LYS A 30 11.95 -15.44 -26.03
C LYS A 30 13.08 -14.67 -26.72
N ARG A 31 12.86 -13.39 -27.01
CA ARG A 31 13.92 -12.51 -27.51
C ARG A 31 15.00 -12.54 -26.44
N GLN A 32 16.14 -13.12 -26.79
CA GLN A 32 17.35 -12.98 -25.98
C GLN A 32 17.60 -11.47 -25.88
N PRO A 33 17.69 -10.88 -24.67
CA PRO A 33 18.12 -9.50 -24.56
C PRO A 33 19.54 -9.44 -25.14
N GLN A 34 19.72 -8.67 -26.21
CA GLN A 34 21.07 -8.38 -26.70
C GLN A 34 21.77 -7.64 -25.57
N MET A 35 22.81 -8.26 -25.00
CA MET A 35 23.55 -7.66 -23.91
C MET A 35 24.29 -6.43 -24.45
N ALA A 36 23.73 -5.24 -24.23
CA ALA A 36 24.35 -3.97 -24.64
C ALA A 36 25.65 -3.63 -23.89
N ASN A 37 26.06 -4.44 -22.91
CA ASN A 37 27.20 -4.17 -22.04
C ASN A 37 28.15 -5.38 -21.99
N ILE A 38 28.72 -5.77 -23.14
CA ILE A 38 29.73 -6.86 -23.22
C ILE A 38 31.07 -6.46 -22.58
N GLY A 39 31.29 -5.16 -22.31
CA GLY A 39 32.55 -4.64 -21.77
C GLY A 39 32.55 -4.18 -20.30
N LYS A 40 31.44 -4.31 -19.56
CA LYS A 40 31.39 -3.87 -18.15
C LYS A 40 31.64 -5.05 -17.23
N SER A 41 32.67 -4.98 -16.39
CA SER A 41 32.84 -5.94 -15.30
C SER A 41 31.59 -5.89 -14.40
N ARG A 42 31.05 -7.05 -14.03
CA ARG A 42 29.97 -7.13 -13.03
C ARG A 42 30.57 -6.69 -11.69
N GLN A 43 30.59 -5.39 -11.43
CA GLN A 43 30.84 -4.88 -10.10
C GLN A 43 29.71 -5.42 -9.21
N TYR A 44 30.08 -6.24 -8.24
CA TYR A 44 29.16 -6.83 -7.28
C TYR A 44 28.72 -5.73 -6.31
N MET A 45 27.80 -4.88 -6.74
CA MET A 45 27.15 -3.88 -5.90
C MET A 45 26.07 -4.60 -5.11
N SER A 46 26.00 -4.39 -3.78
CA SER A 46 24.89 -4.93 -3.00
C SER A 46 23.59 -4.36 -3.57
N ARG A 47 22.66 -5.24 -3.94
CA ARG A 47 21.34 -4.84 -4.45
C ARG A 47 20.37 -4.53 -3.31
N GLU A 48 20.88 -4.48 -2.09
CA GLU A 48 20.12 -4.20 -0.89
C GLU A 48 19.60 -2.78 -0.99
N LYS A 49 18.31 -2.65 -1.27
CA LYS A 49 17.59 -1.40 -1.14
C LYS A 49 17.35 -1.19 0.34
N THR A 50 18.39 -0.80 1.09
CA THR A 50 18.21 -0.33 2.46
C THR A 50 17.22 0.82 2.38
N PRO A 51 16.01 0.66 2.96
CA PRO A 51 15.00 1.68 2.80
C PRO A 51 15.44 2.98 3.49
N LYS A 52 15.24 4.13 2.84
CA LYS A 52 15.65 5.44 3.41
C LYS A 52 15.01 5.75 4.77
N TRP A 53 13.82 5.19 5.02
CA TRP A 53 13.14 5.29 6.34
C TRP A 53 13.93 4.63 7.48
N LEU A 54 14.94 3.80 7.17
CA LEU A 54 15.88 3.27 8.15
C LEU A 54 16.88 4.33 8.62
N GLU A 55 17.28 5.27 7.75
CA GLU A 55 18.17 6.39 8.10
C GLU A 55 17.43 7.44 8.94
N GLU A 56 16.12 7.59 8.70
CA GLU A 56 15.22 8.52 9.40
C GLU A 56 14.57 7.90 10.65
N ARG A 57 15.27 7.01 11.37
CA ARG A 57 14.74 6.42 12.60
C ARG A 57 14.66 7.47 13.72
N THR A 58 13.49 8.06 13.92
CA THR A 58 13.17 9.02 15.00
C THR A 58 12.99 8.37 16.38
N TYR A 59 13.45 7.13 16.59
CA TYR A 59 13.30 6.37 17.86
C TYR A 59 14.01 6.98 19.09
N GLY A 60 14.64 8.14 18.95
CA GLY A 60 15.24 8.90 20.05
C GLY A 60 14.98 10.40 20.00
N GLN A 61 14.14 10.89 19.08
CA GLN A 61 13.72 12.27 19.11
C GLN A 61 12.68 12.41 20.23
N GLN A 62 13.10 13.00 21.35
CA GLN A 62 12.15 13.61 22.27
C GLN A 62 11.41 14.67 21.46
N LEU A 63 10.21 14.32 20.96
CA LEU A 63 9.25 15.32 20.54
C LEU A 63 9.17 16.29 21.72
N GLN A 64 9.59 17.54 21.51
CA GLN A 64 9.38 18.57 22.50
C GLN A 64 7.87 18.58 22.73
N SER A 65 7.44 18.06 23.88
CA SER A 65 6.04 18.05 24.25
C SER A 65 5.70 19.51 24.45
N ASP A 66 5.05 20.12 23.46
CA ASP A 66 4.48 21.45 23.60
C ASP A 66 3.58 21.42 24.85
N PHE A 67 4.01 22.14 25.90
CA PHE A 67 3.32 22.14 27.17
C PHE A 67 2.08 23.02 27.02
N ASP A 68 0.90 22.42 26.91
CA ASP A 68 -0.37 23.13 26.86
C ASP A 68 -0.91 23.36 28.29
N PRO A 69 -0.96 24.61 28.79
CA PRO A 69 -1.46 24.92 30.13
C PRO A 69 -2.93 24.54 30.35
N GLN A 70 -3.73 24.39 29.29
CA GLN A 70 -5.12 23.95 29.39
C GLN A 70 -5.20 22.45 29.71
N LEU A 71 -4.37 21.65 29.06
CA LEU A 71 -4.35 20.19 29.23
C LEU A 71 -4.04 19.77 30.67
N GLU A 72 -3.19 20.51 31.37
CA GLU A 72 -2.83 20.19 32.76
C GLU A 72 -3.98 20.48 33.73
N LYS A 73 -4.76 21.52 33.49
CA LYS A 73 -5.97 21.82 34.26
C LYS A 73 -7.03 20.72 34.08
N ASP A 74 -7.26 20.30 32.84
CA ASP A 74 -8.22 19.25 32.53
C ASP A 74 -7.83 17.91 33.17
N LYS A 75 -6.52 17.61 33.23
CA LYS A 75 -6.01 16.44 33.98
C LYS A 75 -6.28 16.53 35.47
N GLU A 76 -6.05 17.69 36.08
CA GLU A 76 -6.30 17.88 37.52
C GLU A 76 -7.79 17.74 37.88
N GLU A 77 -8.68 18.31 37.07
CA GLU A 77 -10.12 18.17 37.23
C GLU A 77 -10.57 16.72 37.07
N PHE A 78 -10.05 16.02 36.07
CA PHE A 78 -10.32 14.61 35.85
C PHE A 78 -9.88 13.74 37.05
N LEU A 79 -8.68 13.99 37.60
CA LEU A 79 -8.19 13.26 38.77
C LEU A 79 -9.02 13.54 40.04
N LYS A 80 -9.55 14.76 40.19
CA LYS A 80 -10.46 15.11 41.30
C LYS A 80 -11.79 14.38 41.16
N GLN A 81 -12.37 14.39 39.96
CA GLN A 81 -13.61 13.66 39.67
C GLN A 81 -13.43 12.16 39.92
N LEU A 82 -12.34 11.58 39.41
CA LEU A 82 -12.04 10.17 39.58
C LEU A 82 -11.97 9.81 41.07
N LYS A 83 -11.24 10.57 41.90
CA LYS A 83 -11.20 10.33 43.35
C LYS A 83 -12.58 10.40 44.02
N LEU A 84 -13.43 11.33 43.60
CA LEU A 84 -14.78 11.48 44.13
C LEU A 84 -15.64 10.26 43.80
N ASP A 85 -15.59 9.77 42.56
CA ASP A 85 -16.33 8.59 42.09
C ASP A 85 -15.87 7.26 42.75
N TRP A 86 -14.67 7.22 43.36
CA TRP A 86 -14.15 6.04 44.07
C TRP A 86 -14.41 6.06 45.58
N GLU A 87 -14.79 7.21 46.15
CA GLU A 87 -15.12 7.34 47.59
C GLU A 87 -16.64 7.32 47.87
N GLU A 88 -17.47 7.34 46.83
CA GLU A 88 -18.94 7.19 46.88
C GLU A 88 -19.40 5.74 46.66
#